data_AF-A0A2D6MZP4-F1
#
_entry.id   AF-A0A2D6MZP4-F1
#
_cell.length_a   1.000
_cell.length_b   1.000
_cell.length_c   1.000
_cell.angle_alpha   90.00
_cell.angle_beta   90.00
_cell.angle_gamma   90.00
#
_symmetry.space_group_name_H-M   'P 1'
#
loop_
_entity.id
_entity.type
_entity.pdbx_description
1 polymer ?
#
loop_
_entity_poly.entity_id
_entity_poly.type
_entity_poly.pdbx_seq_one_letter_code
_entity_poly.pdbx_strand_id
1 'polypeptide(L)'
;MGYYARDDFFNNPAVLQRSVEILKGNLDLDWMRLETERTSCRPSNSRRGLTFDDTNVGSYGWDQIPEKIRHNYSMAPRGAVLPPGLPHLGYDINRKSEVWSENAPALYEESKARHWIPSREVPWDAVEKLGHSQEFERALAQLYTDLTSMATVSGDIPSKWVWRINQEFVELKMWQCTQMFEAAQLADVFRKRAIAGGTGLGRDHAPLGEFLKSIFDSGSYPCASVSANLLLCGLMQVLLRHIGARSANAADQTIALFGVQDVSRSLAYGIGHMEFLLGTRPHEAASLREHLDEVENAAVGLLAAPIFLSSLALVTAGSRDEAGAAVPQVTALYRRFADEHAARRRAAGIASDQSPLEAFVRELEA
;
A
#
# COMPACT_ATOMS: atom_id res chain seq x y z
N MET A 1 4.67 -12.69 -24.67
CA MET A 1 3.98 -13.25 -25.86
C MET A 1 2.67 -12.49 -26.00
N GLY A 2 2.34 -11.94 -27.18
CA GLY A 2 1.03 -11.31 -27.39
C GLY A 2 -0.08 -12.38 -27.40
N TYR A 3 -1.24 -12.07 -26.83
CA TYR A 3 -2.39 -12.97 -26.92
C TYR A 3 -2.94 -12.96 -28.35
N TYR A 4 -2.98 -14.13 -28.97
CA TYR A 4 -3.70 -14.33 -30.22
C TYR A 4 -5.03 -14.99 -29.89
N ALA A 5 -6.13 -14.41 -30.37
CA ALA A 5 -7.45 -14.99 -30.22
C ALA A 5 -7.47 -16.40 -30.81
N ARG A 6 -8.16 -17.32 -30.13
CA ARG A 6 -8.26 -18.72 -30.57
C ARG A 6 -8.95 -18.84 -31.93
N ASP A 7 -9.89 -17.94 -32.22
CA ASP A 7 -10.72 -17.93 -33.42
C ASP A 7 -10.73 -16.56 -34.09
N ASP A 8 -10.93 -16.53 -35.41
CA ASP A 8 -11.35 -15.35 -36.13
C ASP A 8 -12.87 -15.19 -35.96
N PHE A 9 -13.28 -14.47 -34.92
CA PHE A 9 -14.69 -14.29 -34.58
C PHE A 9 -15.50 -13.59 -35.68
N PHE A 10 -14.85 -12.79 -36.54
CA PHE A 10 -15.55 -12.10 -37.63
C PHE A 10 -15.88 -13.06 -38.77
N ASN A 11 -14.98 -14.00 -39.08
CA ASN A 11 -15.18 -14.95 -40.17
C ASN A 11 -15.73 -16.32 -39.72
N ASN A 12 -16.02 -16.49 -38.42
CA ASN A 12 -16.59 -17.74 -37.90
C ASN A 12 -18.10 -17.84 -38.22
N PRO A 13 -18.52 -18.74 -39.16
CA PRO A 13 -19.92 -18.79 -39.59
C PRO A 13 -20.89 -19.18 -38.48
N ALA A 14 -20.45 -19.99 -37.51
CA ALA A 14 -21.28 -20.41 -36.40
C ALA A 14 -21.60 -19.24 -35.44
N VAL A 15 -20.61 -18.38 -35.19
CA VAL A 15 -20.79 -17.16 -34.37
C VAL A 15 -21.73 -16.18 -35.08
N LEU A 16 -21.50 -15.94 -36.38
CA LEU A 16 -22.35 -15.04 -37.17
C LEU A 16 -23.80 -15.53 -37.25
N GLN A 17 -24.00 -16.82 -37.55
CA GLN A 17 -25.33 -17.40 -37.64
C GLN A 17 -26.07 -17.35 -36.30
N ARG A 18 -25.42 -17.72 -35.19
CA ARG A 18 -26.01 -17.62 -33.85
C ARG A 18 -26.40 -16.17 -33.53
N SER A 19 -25.55 -15.21 -33.87
CA SER A 19 -25.82 -13.78 -33.63
C SER A 19 -27.03 -13.28 -34.43
N VAL A 20 -27.16 -13.69 -35.70
CA VAL A 20 -28.31 -13.34 -36.55
C VAL A 20 -29.61 -13.93 -35.99
N GLU A 21 -29.59 -15.17 -35.52
CA GLU A 21 -30.80 -15.79 -34.93
C GLU A 21 -31.24 -15.10 -33.63
N ILE A 22 -30.30 -14.73 -32.75
CA ILE A 22 -30.59 -13.94 -31.55
C ILE A 22 -31.22 -12.59 -31.94
N LEU A 23 -30.68 -11.90 -32.95
CA LEU A 23 -31.19 -10.60 -33.41
C LEU A 23 -32.58 -10.69 -34.06
N LYS A 24 -32.97 -11.86 -34.58
CA LYS A 24 -34.35 -12.12 -35.07
C LYS A 24 -35.34 -12.42 -33.94
N GLY A 25 -34.89 -12.50 -32.68
CA GLY A 25 -35.71 -12.80 -31.52
C GLY A 25 -35.63 -14.25 -31.04
N ASN A 26 -34.83 -15.11 -31.69
CA ASN A 26 -34.59 -16.49 -31.25
C ASN A 26 -33.47 -16.50 -30.20
N LEU A 27 -33.80 -16.04 -28.98
CA LEU A 27 -32.82 -15.90 -27.90
C LEU A 27 -32.28 -17.26 -27.41
N ASP A 28 -30.98 -17.33 -27.19
CA ASP A 28 -30.35 -18.39 -26.41
C ASP A 28 -30.41 -18.01 -24.92
N LEU A 29 -31.17 -18.78 -24.15
CA LEU A 29 -31.40 -18.56 -22.72
C LEU A 29 -30.75 -19.63 -21.84
N ASP A 30 -29.87 -20.48 -22.40
CA ASP A 30 -29.21 -21.54 -21.63
C ASP A 30 -28.35 -20.96 -20.50
N TRP A 31 -27.83 -19.73 -20.65
CA TRP A 31 -27.11 -19.01 -19.59
C TRP A 31 -27.94 -18.76 -18.32
N MET A 32 -29.27 -18.85 -18.37
CA MET A 32 -30.12 -18.75 -17.17
C MET A 32 -30.14 -20.04 -16.35
N ARG A 33 -29.76 -21.18 -16.95
CA ARG A 33 -29.73 -22.50 -16.32
C ARG A 33 -28.37 -22.73 -15.66
N LEU A 34 -28.13 -21.99 -14.58
CA LEU A 34 -26.90 -22.10 -13.81
C LEU A 34 -27.06 -23.11 -12.68
N GLU A 35 -26.12 -24.06 -12.62
CA GLU A 35 -25.94 -24.99 -11.49
C GLU A 35 -25.00 -24.38 -10.43
N THR A 36 -25.24 -23.11 -10.07
CA THR A 36 -24.52 -22.45 -8.97
C THR A 36 -25.40 -22.34 -7.73
N GLU A 37 -24.75 -22.18 -6.59
CA GLU A 37 -25.45 -21.83 -5.36
C GLU A 37 -26.24 -20.53 -5.54
N ARG A 38 -27.53 -20.58 -5.21
CA ARG A 38 -28.40 -19.40 -5.20
C ARG A 38 -28.44 -18.85 -3.79
N THR A 39 -27.83 -17.70 -3.60
CA THR A 39 -27.79 -17.00 -2.31
C THR A 39 -28.38 -15.60 -2.43
N SER A 40 -28.67 -15.00 -1.29
CA SER A 40 -29.06 -13.59 -1.20
C SER A 40 -28.45 -12.98 0.05
N CYS A 41 -27.96 -11.74 -0.07
CA CYS A 41 -27.46 -10.97 1.05
C CYS A 41 -28.27 -9.69 1.27
N ARG A 42 -28.14 -9.10 2.46
CA ARG A 42 -28.72 -7.81 2.83
C ARG A 42 -27.69 -7.06 3.66
N PRO A 43 -27.70 -5.71 3.62
CA PRO A 43 -26.87 -4.90 4.51
C PRO A 43 -27.07 -5.29 5.97
N SER A 44 -26.02 -5.73 6.66
CA SER A 44 -26.05 -5.93 8.12
C SER A 44 -26.16 -4.61 8.88
N ASN A 45 -25.72 -3.50 8.25
CA ASN A 45 -25.81 -2.15 8.79
C ASN A 45 -26.30 -1.16 7.71
N SER A 46 -27.49 -0.59 7.92
CA SER A 46 -28.10 0.34 6.96
C SER A 46 -27.28 1.61 6.70
N ARG A 47 -26.42 2.04 7.63
CA ARG A 47 -25.54 3.21 7.45
C ARG A 47 -24.34 2.92 6.57
N ARG A 48 -23.89 1.66 6.52
CA ARG A 48 -22.73 1.23 5.71
C ARG A 48 -23.13 0.75 4.32
N GLY A 49 -24.41 0.42 4.14
CA GLY A 49 -24.86 -0.21 2.90
C GLY A 49 -24.38 -1.67 2.81
N LEU A 50 -24.37 -2.22 1.60
CA LEU A 50 -23.93 -3.58 1.36
C LEU A 50 -22.39 -3.62 1.25
N THR A 51 -21.75 -4.30 2.20
CA THR A 51 -20.27 -4.42 2.26
C THR A 51 -19.79 -5.79 1.81
N PHE A 52 -18.46 -5.96 1.70
CA PHE A 52 -17.88 -7.28 1.49
C PHE A 52 -18.31 -8.32 2.53
N ASP A 53 -18.36 -7.95 3.82
CA ASP A 53 -18.82 -8.85 4.90
C ASP A 53 -20.25 -9.37 4.65
N ASP A 54 -21.14 -8.51 4.15
CA ASP A 54 -22.51 -8.91 3.84
C ASP A 54 -22.56 -9.89 2.66
N THR A 55 -21.58 -9.84 1.76
CA THR A 55 -21.47 -10.72 0.58
C THR A 55 -20.63 -11.97 0.83
N ASN A 56 -20.07 -12.15 2.04
CA ASN A 56 -19.32 -13.34 2.42
C ASN A 56 -20.26 -14.53 2.70
N VAL A 57 -20.94 -15.02 1.66
CA VAL A 57 -21.99 -16.03 1.77
C VAL A 57 -21.72 -17.23 0.87
N GLY A 58 -21.82 -18.43 1.44
CA GLY A 58 -21.67 -19.70 0.69
C GLY A 58 -20.38 -19.75 -0.11
N SER A 59 -20.46 -20.30 -1.32
CA SER A 59 -19.38 -20.42 -2.31
C SER A 59 -18.84 -19.09 -2.86
N TYR A 60 -19.52 -17.97 -2.57
CA TYR A 60 -19.03 -16.63 -2.92
C TYR A 60 -18.12 -16.06 -1.83
N GLY A 61 -18.17 -16.61 -0.62
CA GLY A 61 -17.41 -16.12 0.52
C GLY A 61 -15.91 -16.43 0.45
N TRP A 62 -15.09 -15.56 1.05
CA TRP A 62 -13.65 -15.77 1.14
C TRP A 62 -13.26 -16.88 2.13
N ASP A 63 -14.18 -17.24 3.02
CA ASP A 63 -14.03 -18.37 3.93
C ASP A 63 -13.95 -19.71 3.19
N GLN A 64 -14.49 -19.78 1.97
CA GLN A 64 -14.46 -20.97 1.12
C GLN A 64 -13.22 -21.03 0.22
N ILE A 65 -12.37 -20.00 0.21
CA ILE A 65 -11.16 -20.02 -0.62
C ILE A 65 -10.19 -21.07 -0.06
N PRO A 66 -9.81 -22.08 -0.85
CA PRO A 66 -8.80 -23.05 -0.42
C PRO A 66 -7.44 -22.38 -0.27
N GLU A 67 -6.58 -22.94 0.57
CA GLU A 67 -5.20 -22.45 0.76
C GLU A 67 -4.43 -22.37 -0.57
N LYS A 68 -4.71 -23.23 -1.54
CA LYS A 68 -4.15 -23.09 -2.90
C LYS A 68 -5.24 -23.27 -3.95
N ILE A 69 -5.47 -22.24 -4.75
CA ILE A 69 -6.37 -22.26 -5.90
C ILE A 69 -5.72 -23.07 -7.02
N ARG A 70 -6.46 -24.04 -7.55
CA ARG A 70 -6.02 -24.96 -8.61
C ARG A 70 -7.04 -25.13 -9.74
N HIS A 71 -8.19 -24.48 -9.63
CA HIS A 71 -9.34 -24.75 -10.48
C HIS A 71 -9.75 -23.55 -11.36
N ASN A 72 -9.48 -22.32 -10.92
CA ASN A 72 -9.79 -21.10 -11.66
C ASN A 72 -8.52 -20.28 -11.92
N TYR A 73 -8.21 -20.07 -13.19
CA TYR A 73 -7.12 -19.21 -13.65
C TYR A 73 -7.59 -18.19 -14.70
N SER A 74 -8.90 -17.98 -14.76
CA SER A 74 -9.56 -17.08 -15.70
C SER A 74 -9.98 -15.77 -15.01
N MET A 75 -10.66 -14.88 -15.73
CA MET A 75 -11.32 -13.70 -15.13
C MET A 75 -12.65 -14.04 -14.43
N ALA A 76 -13.09 -15.30 -14.45
CA ALA A 76 -14.36 -15.68 -13.85
C ALA A 76 -14.36 -15.31 -12.35
N PRO A 77 -15.35 -14.53 -11.88
CA PRO A 77 -15.48 -14.20 -10.47
C PRO A 77 -15.63 -15.47 -9.60
N ARG A 78 -15.13 -15.40 -8.37
CA ARG A 78 -15.32 -16.46 -7.37
C ARG A 78 -16.81 -16.79 -7.23
N GLY A 79 -17.15 -18.09 -7.29
CA GLY A 79 -18.53 -18.59 -7.23
C GLY A 79 -19.27 -18.65 -8.58
N ALA A 80 -18.71 -18.12 -9.67
CA ALA A 80 -19.31 -18.24 -10.99
C ALA A 80 -19.13 -19.66 -11.59
N VAL A 81 -20.04 -20.08 -12.48
CA VAL A 81 -19.84 -21.30 -13.29
C VAL A 81 -18.58 -21.15 -14.14
N LEU A 82 -17.73 -22.16 -14.12
CA LEU A 82 -16.51 -22.24 -14.94
C LEU A 82 -16.75 -23.16 -16.14
N PRO A 83 -17.25 -22.65 -17.29
CA PRO A 83 -17.34 -23.46 -18.49
C PRO A 83 -15.96 -23.92 -18.99
N PRO A 84 -15.89 -25.03 -19.73
CA PRO A 84 -14.63 -25.49 -20.31
C PRO A 84 -14.09 -24.48 -21.33
N GLY A 85 -12.77 -24.36 -21.43
CA GLY A 85 -12.11 -23.55 -22.45
C GLY A 85 -11.96 -22.06 -22.11
N LEU A 86 -12.20 -21.66 -20.86
CA LEU A 86 -11.92 -20.30 -20.38
C LEU A 86 -10.44 -19.94 -20.58
N PRO A 87 -10.11 -18.69 -21.00
CA PRO A 87 -8.73 -18.24 -21.12
C PRO A 87 -8.00 -18.25 -19.77
N HIS A 88 -6.77 -18.76 -19.78
CA HIS A 88 -5.87 -18.69 -18.63
C HIS A 88 -5.12 -17.37 -18.64
N LEU A 89 -5.13 -16.63 -17.52
CA LEU A 89 -4.50 -15.31 -17.42
C LEU A 89 -3.08 -15.29 -16.86
N GLY A 90 -2.57 -16.44 -16.41
CA GLY A 90 -1.16 -16.55 -16.01
C GLY A 90 -0.90 -16.12 -14.57
N TYR A 91 -1.92 -16.10 -13.71
CA TYR A 91 -1.74 -15.86 -12.27
C TYR A 91 -0.73 -16.85 -11.69
N ASP A 92 0.29 -16.35 -11.01
CA ASP A 92 1.31 -17.17 -10.36
C ASP A 92 1.24 -17.09 -8.83
N ILE A 93 0.53 -16.10 -8.27
CA ILE A 93 0.20 -16.04 -6.84
C ILE A 93 -1.19 -16.62 -6.61
N ASN A 94 -1.21 -17.89 -6.21
CA ASN A 94 -2.43 -18.70 -6.09
C ASN A 94 -2.64 -19.27 -4.68
N ARG A 95 -1.76 -18.96 -3.73
CA ARG A 95 -1.91 -19.38 -2.33
C ARG A 95 -2.52 -18.27 -1.51
N LYS A 96 -3.47 -18.63 -0.65
CA LYS A 96 -4.12 -17.67 0.27
C LYS A 96 -3.10 -17.13 1.25
N SER A 97 -2.29 -18.00 1.86
CA SER A 97 -1.23 -17.60 2.79
C SER A 97 -0.19 -16.63 2.23
N GLU A 98 0.04 -16.63 0.91
CA GLU A 98 1.02 -15.72 0.31
C GLU A 98 0.57 -14.25 0.28
N VAL A 99 -0.73 -13.95 0.42
CA VAL A 99 -1.27 -12.59 0.23
C VAL A 99 -2.35 -12.15 1.22
N TRP A 100 -3.00 -13.10 1.88
CA TRP A 100 -4.25 -12.83 2.58
C TRP A 100 -4.04 -12.10 3.90
N SER A 101 -4.98 -11.23 4.23
CA SER A 101 -5.16 -10.69 5.57
C SER A 101 -6.64 -10.61 5.90
N GLU A 102 -7.02 -11.02 7.10
CA GLU A 102 -8.43 -11.04 7.53
C GLU A 102 -9.06 -9.64 7.60
N ASN A 103 -8.25 -8.60 7.78
CA ASN A 103 -8.73 -7.23 7.82
C ASN A 103 -8.86 -6.58 6.44
N ALA A 104 -8.40 -7.21 5.35
CA ALA A 104 -8.39 -6.60 4.03
C ALA A 104 -9.78 -6.15 3.51
N PRO A 105 -10.86 -6.95 3.68
CA PRO A 105 -12.20 -6.51 3.29
C PRO A 105 -12.65 -5.26 4.06
N ALA A 106 -12.41 -5.24 5.38
CA ALA A 106 -12.77 -4.12 6.24
C ALA A 106 -11.96 -2.86 5.92
N LEU A 107 -10.65 -2.99 5.63
CA LEU A 107 -9.78 -1.88 5.24
C LEU A 107 -10.22 -1.26 3.90
N TYR A 108 -10.65 -2.09 2.94
CA TYR A 108 -11.22 -1.62 1.67
C TYR A 108 -12.54 -0.84 1.87
N GLU A 109 -13.40 -1.27 2.78
CA GLU A 109 -14.63 -0.53 3.10
C GLU A 109 -14.34 0.77 3.87
N GLU A 110 -13.38 0.73 4.79
CA GLU A 110 -12.96 1.91 5.55
C GLU A 110 -12.36 2.99 4.65
N SER A 111 -11.50 2.62 3.69
CA SER A 111 -10.85 3.58 2.79
C SER A 111 -11.86 4.40 2.00
N LYS A 112 -12.93 3.75 1.50
CA LYS A 112 -14.04 4.43 0.81
C LYS A 112 -14.78 5.37 1.75
N ALA A 113 -15.09 4.93 2.96
CA ALA A 113 -15.84 5.71 3.94
C ALA A 113 -15.07 6.91 4.51
N ARG A 114 -13.74 6.82 4.58
CA ARG A 114 -12.84 7.86 5.10
C ARG A 114 -11.96 8.50 4.03
N HIS A 115 -12.38 8.38 2.77
CA HIS A 115 -11.68 8.95 1.63
C HIS A 115 -11.63 10.48 1.75
N TRP A 116 -10.49 11.05 1.36
CA TRP A 116 -10.24 12.48 1.38
C TRP A 116 -9.74 12.95 0.01
N ILE A 117 -9.95 14.23 -0.31
CA ILE A 117 -9.58 14.88 -1.57
C ILE A 117 -8.55 15.97 -1.28
N PRO A 118 -7.24 15.69 -1.46
CA PRO A 118 -6.18 16.61 -1.06
C PRO A 118 -6.28 18.01 -1.70
N SER A 119 -6.78 18.09 -2.93
CA SER A 119 -6.91 19.37 -3.65
C SER A 119 -7.98 20.29 -3.07
N ARG A 120 -8.92 19.76 -2.27
CA ARG A 120 -10.05 20.52 -1.71
C ARG A 120 -10.00 20.64 -0.20
N GLU A 121 -9.56 19.58 0.48
CA GLU A 121 -9.62 19.51 1.93
C GLU A 121 -8.36 20.06 2.62
N VAL A 122 -7.24 20.14 1.91
CA VAL A 122 -6.06 20.87 2.42
C VAL A 122 -6.30 22.38 2.27
N PRO A 123 -6.22 23.17 3.35
CA PRO A 123 -6.34 24.62 3.30
C PRO A 123 -5.06 25.26 2.76
N TRP A 124 -4.85 25.18 1.44
CA TRP A 124 -3.61 25.61 0.78
C TRP A 124 -3.26 27.09 1.00
N ASP A 125 -4.25 27.94 1.23
CA ASP A 125 -4.06 29.35 1.58
C ASP A 125 -3.34 29.56 2.92
N ALA A 126 -3.34 28.55 3.80
CA ALA A 126 -2.58 28.57 5.05
C ALA A 126 -1.07 28.44 4.84
N VAL A 127 -0.61 27.92 3.69
CA VAL A 127 0.82 27.80 3.38
C VAL A 127 1.46 29.18 3.17
N GLU A 128 0.78 30.08 2.45
CA GLU A 128 1.32 31.42 2.13
C GLU A 128 1.32 32.37 3.33
N LYS A 129 0.41 32.19 4.29
CA LYS A 129 0.15 33.15 5.38
C LYS A 129 1.21 33.15 6.50
N LEU A 130 2.10 32.17 6.53
CA LEU A 130 3.03 31.97 7.66
C LEU A 130 4.27 32.85 7.63
N GLY A 131 4.69 33.30 6.44
CA GLY A 131 5.96 34.03 6.29
C GLY A 131 7.18 33.23 6.76
N HIS A 132 7.17 31.90 6.57
CA HIS A 132 8.32 31.05 6.87
C HIS A 132 9.60 31.56 6.20
N SER A 133 10.76 31.31 6.83
CA SER A 133 12.04 31.60 6.20
C SER A 133 12.22 30.76 4.94
N GLN A 134 12.97 31.29 3.96
CA GLN A 134 13.23 30.58 2.71
C GLN A 134 13.99 29.28 2.97
N GLU A 135 14.87 29.27 3.98
CA GLU A 135 15.62 28.08 4.39
C GLU A 135 14.69 26.99 4.94
N PHE A 136 13.72 27.35 5.78
CA PHE A 136 12.74 26.41 6.31
C PHE A 136 11.90 25.79 5.19
N GLU A 137 11.35 26.62 4.29
CA GLU A 137 10.55 26.11 3.16
C GLU A 137 11.38 25.24 2.19
N ARG A 138 12.68 25.48 2.04
CA ARG A 138 13.57 24.60 1.25
C ARG A 138 13.78 23.26 1.93
N ALA A 139 13.98 23.24 3.25
CA ALA A 139 14.13 22.01 4.00
C ALA A 139 12.83 21.19 4.02
N LEU A 140 11.69 21.85 4.20
CA LEU A 140 10.38 21.21 4.16
C LEU A 140 10.07 20.66 2.77
N ALA A 141 10.37 21.42 1.70
CA ALA A 141 10.23 20.94 0.34
C ALA A 141 11.16 19.76 0.02
N GLN A 142 12.37 19.72 0.59
CA GLN A 142 13.25 18.55 0.48
C GLN A 142 12.62 17.32 1.14
N LEU A 143 12.09 17.43 2.36
CA LEU A 143 11.42 16.31 3.03
C LEU A 143 10.19 15.83 2.23
N TYR A 144 9.37 16.75 1.72
CA TYR A 144 8.24 16.38 0.88
C TYR A 144 8.65 15.79 -0.48
N THR A 145 9.83 16.13 -0.98
CA THR A 145 10.38 15.50 -2.19
C THR A 145 10.72 14.04 -1.90
N ASP A 146 11.39 13.77 -0.78
CA ASP A 146 11.71 12.40 -0.35
C ASP A 146 10.42 11.61 -0.07
N LEU A 147 9.44 12.20 0.61
CA LEU A 147 8.12 11.60 0.85
C LEU A 147 7.35 11.31 -0.45
N THR A 148 7.48 12.16 -1.48
CA THR A 148 6.87 11.91 -2.80
C THR A 148 7.43 10.64 -3.43
N SER A 149 8.76 10.45 -3.39
CA SER A 149 9.41 9.23 -3.89
C SER A 149 8.99 8.00 -3.08
N MET A 150 8.94 8.11 -1.75
CA MET A 150 8.45 7.04 -0.87
C MET A 150 7.00 6.64 -1.18
N ALA A 151 6.10 7.61 -1.29
CA ALA A 151 4.69 7.37 -1.62
C ALA A 151 4.53 6.75 -3.02
N THR A 152 5.31 7.20 -4.00
CA THR A 152 5.30 6.62 -5.35
C THR A 152 5.66 5.13 -5.32
N VAL A 153 6.76 4.77 -4.65
CA VAL A 153 7.17 3.36 -4.53
C VAL A 153 6.16 2.56 -3.73
N SER A 154 5.56 3.14 -2.68
CA SER A 154 4.47 2.49 -1.93
C SER A 154 3.28 2.11 -2.83
N GLY A 155 2.99 2.88 -3.89
CA GLY A 155 1.96 2.55 -4.89
C GLY A 155 2.45 1.59 -5.97
N ASP A 156 3.73 1.66 -6.33
CA ASP A 156 4.32 0.79 -7.34
C ASP A 156 4.40 -0.68 -6.87
N ILE A 157 4.61 -0.93 -5.57
CA ILE A 157 4.61 -2.29 -5.00
C ILE A 157 3.31 -3.04 -5.31
N PRO A 158 2.12 -2.61 -4.87
CA PRO A 158 0.88 -3.29 -5.22
C PRO A 158 0.64 -3.35 -6.74
N SER A 159 1.08 -2.34 -7.51
CA SER A 159 0.97 -2.38 -8.99
C SER A 159 1.75 -3.53 -9.63
N LYS A 160 2.95 -3.84 -9.11
CA LYS A 160 3.82 -4.93 -9.56
C LYS A 160 3.20 -6.31 -9.35
N TRP A 161 2.38 -6.45 -8.30
CA TRP A 161 1.90 -7.75 -7.85
C TRP A 161 0.40 -8.00 -8.09
N VAL A 162 -0.46 -6.97 -8.14
CA VAL A 162 -1.93 -7.16 -8.14
C VAL A 162 -2.46 -8.03 -9.29
N TRP A 163 -1.88 -7.92 -10.48
CA TRP A 163 -2.31 -8.71 -11.64
C TRP A 163 -1.87 -10.18 -11.56
N ARG A 164 -0.80 -10.47 -10.80
CA ARG A 164 -0.25 -11.81 -10.56
C ARG A 164 -1.08 -12.63 -9.56
N ILE A 165 -1.84 -11.94 -8.72
CA ILE A 165 -2.75 -12.50 -7.72
C ILE A 165 -3.99 -13.08 -8.42
N ASN A 166 -4.31 -14.33 -8.08
CA ASN A 166 -5.49 -15.03 -8.58
C ASN A 166 -6.76 -14.21 -8.38
N GLN A 167 -7.64 -14.20 -9.39
CA GLN A 167 -8.88 -13.42 -9.39
C GLN A 167 -9.84 -13.78 -8.26
N GLU A 168 -9.76 -14.99 -7.71
CA GLU A 168 -10.60 -15.38 -6.58
C GLU A 168 -10.24 -14.68 -5.27
N PHE A 169 -9.09 -14.02 -5.16
CA PHE A 169 -8.75 -13.15 -4.03
C PHE A 169 -9.28 -11.72 -4.25
N VAL A 170 -10.56 -11.58 -4.62
CA VAL A 170 -11.13 -10.30 -5.06
C VAL A 170 -10.99 -9.19 -4.01
N GLU A 171 -11.20 -9.50 -2.73
CA GLU A 171 -11.07 -8.55 -1.63
C GLU A 171 -9.63 -8.01 -1.52
N LEU A 172 -8.62 -8.89 -1.67
CA LEU A 172 -7.23 -8.44 -1.73
C LEU A 172 -6.98 -7.58 -2.94
N LYS A 173 -7.47 -7.94 -4.13
CA LYS A 173 -7.21 -7.15 -5.33
C LYS A 173 -7.80 -5.75 -5.19
N MET A 174 -9.00 -5.63 -4.61
CA MET A 174 -9.64 -4.34 -4.33
C MET A 174 -8.89 -3.53 -3.27
N TRP A 175 -8.42 -4.19 -2.21
CA TRP A 175 -7.55 -3.58 -1.21
C TRP A 175 -6.23 -3.08 -1.83
N GLN A 176 -5.60 -3.86 -2.70
CA GLN A 176 -4.35 -3.46 -3.37
C GLN A 176 -4.55 -2.27 -4.31
N CYS A 177 -5.65 -2.24 -5.05
CA CYS A 177 -6.02 -1.06 -5.83
C CYS A 177 -6.26 0.17 -4.94
N THR A 178 -6.80 -0.01 -3.73
CA THR A 178 -6.94 1.06 -2.75
C THR A 178 -5.58 1.57 -2.28
N GLN A 179 -4.65 0.69 -1.92
CA GLN A 179 -3.30 1.09 -1.53
C GLN A 179 -2.60 1.87 -2.65
N MET A 180 -2.73 1.43 -3.91
CA MET A 180 -2.21 2.17 -5.07
C MET A 180 -2.81 3.58 -5.16
N PHE A 181 -4.11 3.69 -4.97
CA PHE A 181 -4.82 4.96 -5.07
C PHE A 181 -4.45 5.91 -3.93
N GLU A 182 -4.44 5.45 -2.68
CA GLU A 182 -4.02 6.23 -1.51
C GLU A 182 -2.55 6.68 -1.64
N ALA A 183 -1.65 5.79 -2.08
CA ALA A 183 -0.27 6.13 -2.34
C ALA A 183 -0.12 7.20 -3.45
N ALA A 184 -0.95 7.15 -4.50
CA ALA A 184 -0.99 8.19 -5.52
C ALA A 184 -1.50 9.53 -4.98
N GLN A 185 -2.48 9.52 -4.07
CA GLN A 185 -2.94 10.75 -3.39
C GLN A 185 -1.86 11.34 -2.47
N LEU A 186 -1.12 10.49 -1.74
CA LEU A 186 0.01 10.90 -0.92
C LEU A 186 1.12 11.52 -1.79
N ALA A 187 1.50 10.87 -2.89
CA ALA A 187 2.51 11.40 -3.81
C ALA A 187 2.07 12.75 -4.40
N ASP A 188 0.79 12.88 -4.78
CA ASP A 188 0.21 14.14 -5.29
C ASP A 188 0.27 15.27 -4.25
N VAL A 189 -0.20 15.02 -3.02
CA VAL A 189 -0.25 16.06 -1.98
C VAL A 189 1.14 16.47 -1.50
N PHE A 190 2.07 15.52 -1.35
CA PHE A 190 3.45 15.82 -0.97
C PHE A 190 4.15 16.67 -2.04
N ARG A 191 3.99 16.30 -3.31
CA ARG A 191 4.51 17.08 -4.44
C ARG A 191 3.93 18.49 -4.45
N LYS A 192 2.61 18.62 -4.28
CA LYS A 192 1.93 19.92 -4.22
C LYS A 192 2.47 20.77 -3.08
N ARG A 193 2.64 20.20 -1.88
CA ARG A 193 3.14 20.94 -0.72
C ARG A 193 4.58 21.42 -0.88
N ALA A 194 5.45 20.62 -1.48
CA ALA A 194 6.81 21.05 -1.82
C ALA A 194 6.81 22.27 -2.76
N ILE A 195 5.87 22.34 -3.70
CA ILE A 195 5.77 23.44 -4.67
C ILE A 195 5.06 24.67 -4.08
N ALA A 196 4.00 24.46 -3.29
CA ALA A 196 3.16 25.53 -2.73
C ALA A 196 3.94 26.48 -1.81
N GLY A 197 5.05 26.02 -1.20
CA GLY A 197 5.95 26.87 -0.41
C GLY A 197 6.81 27.84 -1.23
N GLY A 198 6.72 27.82 -2.56
CA GLY A 198 7.45 28.74 -3.46
C GLY A 198 8.92 28.38 -3.70
N THR A 199 9.42 27.28 -3.12
CA THR A 199 10.81 26.81 -3.26
C THR A 199 10.98 25.77 -4.38
N GLY A 200 9.89 25.06 -4.73
CA GLY A 200 9.91 23.98 -5.71
C GLY A 200 10.37 22.65 -5.09
N LEU A 201 10.59 21.64 -5.93
CA LEU A 201 11.08 20.34 -5.46
C LEU A 201 12.54 20.43 -5.02
N GLY A 202 12.89 19.60 -4.03
CA GLY A 202 14.24 19.36 -3.59
C GLY A 202 15.04 18.47 -4.54
N ARG A 203 16.14 17.95 -4.03
CA ARG A 203 17.11 17.14 -4.76
C ARG A 203 16.96 15.66 -4.43
N ASP A 204 16.87 14.82 -5.45
CA ASP A 204 16.96 13.36 -5.27
C ASP A 204 18.36 12.90 -4.88
N HIS A 205 18.48 11.76 -4.20
CA HIS A 205 19.77 11.27 -3.69
C HIS A 205 19.88 9.75 -3.62
N ALA A 206 21.12 9.27 -3.79
CA ALA A 206 21.40 7.84 -3.92
C ALA A 206 20.96 6.99 -2.71
N PRO A 207 21.14 7.43 -1.44
CA PRO A 207 20.67 6.65 -0.29
C PRO A 207 19.14 6.41 -0.29
N LEU A 208 18.34 7.40 -0.70
CA LEU A 208 16.90 7.22 -0.88
C LEU A 208 16.62 6.20 -2.00
N GLY A 209 17.30 6.32 -3.14
CA GLY A 209 17.16 5.39 -4.25
C GLY A 209 17.50 3.94 -3.88
N GLU A 210 18.60 3.72 -3.14
CA GLU A 210 19.02 2.40 -2.63
C GLU A 210 17.96 1.80 -1.69
N PHE A 211 17.46 2.58 -0.73
CA PHE A 211 16.40 2.15 0.19
C PHE A 211 15.11 1.79 -0.55
N LEU A 212 14.66 2.62 -1.48
CA LEU A 212 13.44 2.36 -2.22
C LEU A 212 13.58 1.17 -3.18
N LYS A 213 14.76 1.01 -3.79
CA LYS A 213 15.07 -0.12 -4.67
C LYS A 213 15.09 -1.44 -3.92
N SER A 214 15.64 -1.50 -2.71
CA SER A 214 15.68 -2.74 -1.92
C SER A 214 14.27 -3.27 -1.60
N ILE A 215 13.30 -2.37 -1.40
CA ILE A 215 11.88 -2.70 -1.25
C ILE A 215 11.30 -3.15 -2.59
N PHE A 216 11.49 -2.37 -3.66
CA PHE A 216 10.92 -2.63 -4.97
C PHE A 216 11.37 -3.97 -5.57
N ASP A 217 12.65 -4.32 -5.43
CA ASP A 217 13.25 -5.52 -5.98
C ASP A 217 13.11 -6.76 -5.09
N SER A 218 12.29 -6.69 -4.02
CA SER A 218 11.92 -7.84 -3.21
C SER A 218 11.53 -9.05 -4.07
N GLY A 219 12.13 -10.21 -3.78
CA GLY A 219 12.01 -11.42 -4.60
C GLY A 219 10.66 -12.15 -4.50
N SER A 220 9.88 -11.86 -3.46
CA SER A 220 8.56 -12.46 -3.21
C SER A 220 7.56 -11.41 -2.77
N TYR A 221 6.26 -11.71 -2.92
CA TYR A 221 5.22 -10.82 -2.43
C TYR A 221 5.25 -10.63 -0.90
N PRO A 222 5.42 -11.68 -0.06
CA PRO A 222 5.57 -11.50 1.38
C PRO A 222 6.71 -10.55 1.76
N CYS A 223 7.88 -10.69 1.14
CA CYS A 223 9.01 -9.78 1.35
C CYS A 223 8.67 -8.34 0.95
N ALA A 224 8.07 -8.15 -0.24
CA ALA A 224 7.66 -6.82 -0.70
C ALA A 224 6.60 -6.19 0.21
N SER A 225 5.62 -6.98 0.66
CA SER A 225 4.54 -6.54 1.54
C SER A 225 5.08 -6.13 2.90
N VAL A 226 5.99 -6.92 3.50
CA VAL A 226 6.48 -6.63 4.85
C VAL A 226 7.37 -5.38 4.84
N SER A 227 8.26 -5.23 3.86
CA SER A 227 9.15 -4.07 3.76
C SER A 227 8.39 -2.79 3.40
N ALA A 228 7.43 -2.85 2.47
CA ALA A 228 6.61 -1.69 2.12
C ALA A 228 5.65 -1.28 3.25
N ASN A 229 4.91 -2.24 3.83
CA ASN A 229 3.84 -1.91 4.77
C ASN A 229 4.35 -1.67 6.20
N LEU A 230 5.36 -2.40 6.70
CA LEU A 230 5.81 -2.23 8.09
C LEU A 230 6.91 -1.17 8.21
N LEU A 231 7.87 -1.18 7.29
CA LEU A 231 9.05 -0.32 7.37
C LEU A 231 8.83 1.03 6.64
N LEU A 232 8.53 1.02 5.34
CA LEU A 232 8.35 2.25 4.55
C LEU A 232 7.14 3.07 5.02
N CYS A 233 5.96 2.45 5.12
CA CYS A 233 4.78 3.13 5.67
C CYS A 233 4.98 3.51 7.14
N GLY A 234 5.72 2.72 7.91
CA GLY A 234 6.09 3.04 9.29
C GLY A 234 6.94 4.31 9.40
N LEU A 235 7.94 4.46 8.51
CA LEU A 235 8.78 5.66 8.43
C LEU A 235 7.95 6.89 8.04
N MET A 236 7.14 6.77 6.98
CA MET A 236 6.25 7.85 6.55
C MET A 236 5.30 8.26 7.68
N GLN A 237 4.72 7.31 8.42
CA GLN A 237 3.81 7.60 9.52
C GLN A 237 4.49 8.42 10.64
N VAL A 238 5.71 8.05 11.03
CA VAL A 238 6.48 8.77 12.04
C VAL A 238 6.85 10.18 11.57
N LEU A 239 7.30 10.32 10.33
CA LEU A 239 7.64 11.62 9.73
C LEU A 239 6.41 12.53 9.63
N LEU A 240 5.26 12.01 9.19
CA LEU A 240 4.02 12.76 9.06
C LEU A 240 3.51 13.24 10.41
N ARG A 241 3.51 12.38 11.44
CA ARG A 241 3.17 12.80 12.81
C ARG A 241 4.10 13.89 13.32
N HIS A 242 5.40 13.79 13.04
CA HIS A 242 6.39 14.80 13.43
C HIS A 242 6.16 16.13 12.72
N ILE A 243 6.03 16.12 11.39
CA ILE A 243 5.75 17.32 10.59
C ILE A 243 4.44 17.98 11.05
N GLY A 244 3.38 17.19 11.23
CA GLY A 244 2.08 17.68 11.70
C GLY A 244 2.14 18.31 13.10
N ALA A 245 2.85 17.67 14.04
CA ALA A 245 3.00 18.17 15.40
C ALA A 245 3.84 19.46 15.48
N ARG A 246 4.76 19.67 14.53
CA ARG A 246 5.61 20.86 14.49
C ARG A 246 5.06 21.97 13.59
N SER A 247 4.08 21.66 12.74
CA SER A 247 3.56 22.66 11.82
C SER A 247 2.72 23.71 12.53
N ALA A 248 2.98 24.97 12.18
CA ALA A 248 2.21 26.13 12.60
C ALA A 248 1.01 26.42 11.67
N ASN A 249 0.78 25.62 10.62
CA ASN A 249 -0.33 25.84 9.69
C ASN A 249 -1.26 24.66 9.55
N ALA A 250 -2.51 24.99 9.22
CA ALA A 250 -3.57 24.03 9.02
C ALA A 250 -3.34 23.12 7.79
N ALA A 251 -2.56 23.55 6.79
CA ALA A 251 -2.31 22.74 5.59
C ALA A 251 -1.48 21.50 5.93
N ASP A 252 -0.31 21.66 6.53
CA ASP A 252 0.56 20.54 6.89
C ASP A 252 -0.06 19.69 8.01
N GLN A 253 -0.79 20.30 8.94
CA GLN A 253 -1.56 19.55 9.95
C GLN A 253 -2.62 18.66 9.30
N THR A 254 -3.32 19.16 8.28
CA THR A 254 -4.32 18.39 7.51
C THR A 254 -3.66 17.29 6.69
N ILE A 255 -2.56 17.59 6.00
CA ILE A 255 -1.76 16.60 5.25
C ILE A 255 -1.27 15.49 6.19
N ALA A 256 -0.75 15.85 7.36
CA ALA A 256 -0.29 14.89 8.35
C ALA A 256 -1.44 14.03 8.88
N LEU A 257 -2.60 14.63 9.20
CA LEU A 257 -3.77 13.91 9.71
C LEU A 257 -4.24 12.84 8.74
N PHE A 258 -4.51 13.22 7.49
CA PHE A 258 -5.01 12.27 6.49
C PHE A 258 -3.91 11.33 5.99
N GLY A 259 -2.69 11.82 5.83
CA GLY A 259 -1.57 10.97 5.44
C GLY A 259 -1.28 9.88 6.48
N VAL A 260 -1.34 10.20 7.77
CA VAL A 260 -1.25 9.20 8.85
C VAL A 260 -2.39 8.21 8.77
N GLN A 261 -3.61 8.67 8.45
CA GLN A 261 -4.77 7.79 8.28
C GLN A 261 -4.52 6.73 7.20
N ASP A 262 -4.06 7.16 6.02
CA ASP A 262 -3.83 6.29 4.86
C ASP A 262 -2.73 5.27 5.14
N VAL A 263 -1.54 5.71 5.58
CA VAL A 263 -0.42 4.78 5.89
C VAL A 263 -0.74 3.86 7.08
N SER A 264 -1.66 4.25 7.97
CA SER A 264 -2.11 3.39 9.07
C SER A 264 -2.89 2.18 8.57
N ARG A 265 -3.69 2.33 7.51
CA ARG A 265 -4.39 1.19 6.90
C ARG A 265 -3.40 0.23 6.22
N SER A 266 -2.40 0.75 5.51
CA SER A 266 -1.31 -0.07 4.96
C SER A 266 -0.54 -0.83 6.05
N LEU A 267 -0.23 -0.17 7.17
CA LEU A 267 0.39 -0.81 8.34
C LEU A 267 -0.49 -1.93 8.92
N ALA A 268 -1.80 -1.67 9.08
CA ALA A 268 -2.74 -2.67 9.59
C ALA A 268 -2.84 -3.89 8.68
N TYR A 269 -2.88 -3.69 7.36
CA TYR A 269 -2.81 -4.78 6.40
C TYR A 269 -1.50 -5.56 6.52
N GLY A 270 -0.36 -4.86 6.59
CA GLY A 270 0.95 -5.49 6.70
C GLY A 270 1.07 -6.41 7.91
N ILE A 271 0.62 -5.96 9.08
CA ILE A 271 0.61 -6.78 10.31
C ILE A 271 -0.29 -8.00 10.13
N GLY A 272 -1.55 -7.79 9.72
CA GLY A 272 -2.50 -8.89 9.55
C GLY A 272 -2.10 -9.89 8.46
N HIS A 273 -1.39 -9.45 7.42
CA HIS A 273 -0.85 -10.33 6.39
C HIS A 273 0.25 -11.21 6.96
N MET A 274 1.18 -10.66 7.74
CA MET A 274 2.23 -11.45 8.38
C MET A 274 1.66 -12.44 9.41
N GLU A 275 0.68 -12.02 10.21
CA GLU A 275 -0.03 -12.90 11.14
C GLU A 275 -0.65 -14.11 10.42
N PHE A 276 -1.37 -13.86 9.31
CA PHE A 276 -1.98 -14.94 8.52
C PHE A 276 -0.94 -15.85 7.86
N LEU A 277 0.08 -15.26 7.24
CA LEU A 277 1.17 -15.98 6.58
C LEU A 277 1.90 -16.88 7.56
N LEU A 278 2.36 -16.35 8.71
CA LEU A 278 3.15 -17.11 9.66
C LEU A 278 2.31 -18.08 10.49
N GLY A 279 1.02 -17.80 10.70
CA GLY A 279 0.08 -18.77 11.25
C GLY A 279 -0.06 -20.02 10.36
N THR A 280 0.06 -19.84 9.04
CA THR A 280 -0.08 -20.93 8.05
C THR A 280 1.26 -21.54 7.64
N ARG A 281 2.32 -20.73 7.56
CA ARG A 281 3.65 -21.05 7.06
C ARG A 281 4.75 -20.51 7.99
N PRO A 282 4.90 -21.04 9.22
CA PRO A 282 5.88 -20.53 10.19
C PRO A 282 7.33 -20.55 9.69
N HIS A 283 7.67 -21.46 8.76
CA HIS A 283 9.02 -21.59 8.22
C HIS A 283 9.47 -20.38 7.37
N GLU A 284 8.54 -19.53 6.93
CA GLU A 284 8.84 -18.29 6.20
C GLU A 284 9.48 -17.21 7.09
N ALA A 285 9.33 -17.30 8.41
CA ALA A 285 9.80 -16.29 9.34
C ALA A 285 11.31 -16.02 9.24
N ALA A 286 12.12 -17.04 8.93
CA ALA A 286 13.56 -16.85 8.74
C ALA A 286 13.87 -15.96 7.54
N SER A 287 13.28 -16.24 6.38
CA SER A 287 13.49 -15.47 5.15
C SER A 287 12.96 -14.04 5.28
N LEU A 288 11.80 -13.85 5.92
CA LEU A 288 11.23 -12.52 6.16
C LEU A 288 12.12 -11.67 7.08
N ARG A 289 12.74 -12.28 8.09
CA ARG A 289 13.66 -11.57 8.99
C ARG A 289 14.94 -11.17 8.28
N GLU A 290 15.56 -12.08 7.56
CA GLU A 290 16.76 -11.81 6.76
C GLU A 290 16.51 -10.68 5.76
N HIS A 291 15.41 -10.75 5.01
CA HIS A 291 15.03 -9.68 4.08
C HIS A 291 14.80 -8.34 4.79
N LEU A 292 14.09 -8.32 5.92
CA LEU A 292 13.89 -7.07 6.66
C LEU A 292 15.19 -6.51 7.21
N ASP A 293 16.11 -7.33 7.68
CA ASP A 293 17.40 -6.88 8.19
C ASP A 293 18.23 -6.25 7.05
N GLU A 294 18.18 -6.80 5.83
CA GLU A 294 18.76 -6.17 4.63
C GLU A 294 18.14 -4.80 4.30
N VAL A 295 16.81 -4.71 4.29
CA VAL A 295 16.10 -3.46 3.99
C VAL A 295 16.29 -2.43 5.11
N GLU A 296 16.36 -2.86 6.37
CA GLU A 296 16.70 -2.00 7.51
C GLU A 296 18.09 -1.40 7.36
N ASN A 297 19.07 -2.17 6.89
CA ASN A 297 20.40 -1.65 6.60
C ASN A 297 20.36 -0.56 5.50
N ALA A 298 19.56 -0.74 4.45
CA ALA A 298 19.34 0.31 3.45
C ALA A 298 18.61 1.54 4.04
N ALA A 299 17.66 1.33 4.96
CA ALA A 299 16.98 2.40 5.68
C ALA A 299 17.96 3.19 6.57
N VAL A 300 18.90 2.54 7.24
CA VAL A 300 19.99 3.21 7.97
C VAL A 300 20.79 4.11 7.02
N GLY A 301 21.08 3.65 5.81
CA GLY A 301 21.71 4.47 4.77
C GLY A 301 20.94 5.76 4.45
N LEU A 302 19.61 5.67 4.33
CA LEU A 302 18.74 6.83 4.17
C LEU A 302 18.77 7.74 5.41
N LEU A 303 18.60 7.19 6.62
CA LEU A 303 18.52 7.98 7.85
C LEU A 303 19.83 8.72 8.18
N ALA A 304 20.97 8.15 7.77
CA ALA A 304 22.29 8.75 7.88
C ALA A 304 22.64 9.70 6.70
N ALA A 305 21.81 9.76 5.66
CA ALA A 305 22.09 10.57 4.49
C ALA A 305 22.13 12.06 4.86
N PRO A 306 23.19 12.82 4.52
CA PRO A 306 23.32 14.23 4.91
C PRO A 306 22.14 15.10 4.46
N ILE A 307 21.57 14.83 3.28
CA ILE A 307 20.43 15.57 2.74
C ILE A 307 19.18 15.34 3.59
N PHE A 308 18.88 14.07 3.90
CA PHE A 308 17.71 13.71 4.71
C PHE A 308 17.85 14.21 6.15
N LEU A 309 18.99 13.91 6.80
CA LEU A 309 19.24 14.28 8.19
C LEU A 309 19.25 15.80 8.39
N SER A 310 19.93 16.56 7.51
CA SER A 310 20.01 18.03 7.65
C SER A 310 18.67 18.71 7.41
N SER A 311 17.90 18.25 6.42
CA SER A 311 16.56 18.80 6.14
C SER A 311 15.59 18.49 7.29
N LEU A 312 15.64 17.28 7.83
CA LEU A 312 14.85 16.89 9.00
C LEU A 312 15.23 17.69 10.26
N ALA A 313 16.53 17.89 10.53
CA ALA A 313 17.00 18.69 11.65
C ALA A 313 16.56 20.15 11.53
N LEU A 314 16.64 20.74 10.33
CA LEU A 314 16.21 22.12 10.08
C LEU A 314 14.70 22.29 10.23
N VAL A 315 13.89 21.36 9.72
CA VAL A 315 12.43 21.38 9.93
C VAL A 315 12.08 21.17 11.40
N THR A 316 12.85 20.35 12.11
CA THR A 316 12.66 20.12 13.54
C THR A 316 12.97 21.37 14.38
N ALA A 317 14.04 22.08 14.06
CA ALA A 317 14.40 23.35 14.70
C ALA A 317 13.44 24.49 14.34
N GLY A 318 12.96 24.55 13.09
CA GLY A 318 12.24 25.70 12.56
C GLY A 318 13.15 26.79 11.98
N SER A 319 14.45 26.76 12.30
CA SER A 319 15.46 27.69 11.79
C SER A 319 16.82 27.03 11.61
N ARG A 320 17.68 27.63 10.78
CA ARG A 320 19.04 27.13 10.54
C ARG A 320 19.93 27.28 11.78
N ASP A 321 19.80 28.38 12.50
CA ASP A 321 20.66 28.70 13.65
C ASP A 321 20.44 27.72 14.81
N GLU A 322 19.22 27.18 14.93
CA GLU A 322 18.86 26.20 15.96
C GLU A 322 18.95 24.75 15.47
N ALA A 323 19.28 24.50 14.20
CA ALA A 323 19.30 23.16 13.60
C ALA A 323 20.24 22.18 14.34
N GLY A 324 21.40 22.67 14.81
CA GLY A 324 22.32 21.86 15.61
C GLY A 324 21.73 21.44 16.97
N ALA A 325 20.91 22.29 17.57
CA ALA A 325 20.22 22.00 18.83
C ALA A 325 19.00 21.08 18.67
N ALA A 326 18.55 20.85 17.43
CA ALA A 326 17.46 19.93 17.10
C ALA A 326 17.89 18.47 16.93
N VAL A 327 19.20 18.19 16.94
CA VAL A 327 19.75 16.83 16.75
C VAL A 327 19.20 15.84 17.78
N PRO A 328 19.14 16.13 19.10
CA PRO A 328 18.56 15.21 20.07
C PRO A 328 17.09 14.86 19.79
N GLN A 329 16.31 15.80 19.27
CA GLN A 329 14.91 15.58 18.89
C GLN A 329 14.80 14.70 17.65
N VAL A 330 15.72 14.83 16.70
CA VAL A 330 15.81 13.92 15.54
C VAL A 330 16.23 12.52 15.97
N THR A 331 17.21 12.39 16.87
CA THR A 331 17.59 11.09 17.44
C THR A 331 16.40 10.43 18.17
N ALA A 332 15.66 11.21 18.96
CA ALA A 332 14.44 10.71 19.62
C ALA A 332 13.33 10.29 18.62
N LEU A 333 13.25 10.96 17.46
CA LEU A 333 12.34 10.57 16.38
C LEU A 333 12.77 9.24 15.76
N TYR A 334 14.07 9.05 15.52
CA TYR A 334 14.62 7.78 15.02
C TYR A 334 14.43 6.65 16.02
N ARG A 335 14.60 6.90 17.32
CA ARG A 335 14.26 5.96 18.40
C ARG A 335 12.80 5.55 18.35
N ARG A 336 11.88 6.52 18.22
CA ARG A 336 10.46 6.22 18.08
C ARG A 336 10.18 5.36 16.84
N PHE A 337 10.81 5.66 15.70
CA PHE A 337 10.66 4.85 14.50
C PHE A 337 11.16 3.41 14.72
N ALA A 338 12.34 3.23 15.30
CA ALA A 338 12.90 1.92 15.62
C ALA A 338 12.00 1.13 16.58
N ASP A 339 11.55 1.75 17.67
CA ASP A 339 10.71 1.09 18.69
C ASP A 339 9.36 0.66 18.12
N GLU A 340 8.70 1.54 17.35
CA GLU A 340 7.43 1.22 16.71
C GLU A 340 7.59 0.14 15.64
N HIS A 341 8.66 0.18 14.84
CA HIS A 341 8.97 -0.86 13.85
C HIS A 341 9.25 -2.22 14.53
N ALA A 342 10.05 -2.24 15.59
CA ALA A 342 10.32 -3.45 16.37
C ALA A 342 9.05 -4.00 17.03
N ALA A 343 8.16 -3.12 17.52
CA ALA A 343 6.86 -3.53 18.05
C ALA A 343 5.97 -4.18 16.96
N ARG A 344 5.96 -3.63 15.74
CA ARG A 344 5.24 -4.22 14.59
C ARG A 344 5.84 -5.55 14.19
N ARG A 345 7.17 -5.69 14.14
CA ARG A 345 7.85 -6.98 13.89
C ARG A 345 7.47 -8.02 14.94
N ARG A 346 7.41 -7.65 16.23
CA ARG A 346 6.98 -8.54 17.31
C ARG A 346 5.52 -8.97 17.15
N ALA A 347 4.61 -8.02 16.90
CA ALA A 347 3.20 -8.32 16.65
C ALA A 347 3.01 -9.25 15.44
N ALA A 348 3.78 -9.02 14.38
CA ALA A 348 3.79 -9.82 13.17
C ALA A 348 4.54 -11.17 13.29
N GLY A 349 5.13 -11.53 14.45
CA GLY A 349 5.83 -12.80 14.64
C GLY A 349 7.23 -12.91 14.00
N ILE A 350 7.85 -11.79 13.62
CA ILE A 350 9.14 -11.69 12.89
C ILE A 350 10.16 -10.82 13.63
N ALA A 351 10.21 -10.94 14.95
CA ALA A 351 11.22 -10.27 15.77
C ALA A 351 12.65 -10.71 15.37
N SER A 352 13.57 -9.76 15.32
CA SER A 352 15.01 -10.01 15.13
C SER A 352 15.77 -9.53 16.34
N ASP A 353 16.78 -10.31 16.73
CA ASP A 353 17.73 -9.95 17.79
C ASP A 353 18.85 -9.04 17.26
N GLN A 354 18.93 -8.85 15.94
CA GLN A 354 20.00 -8.15 15.23
C GLN A 354 19.44 -7.10 14.26
N SER A 355 18.53 -6.24 14.72
CA SER A 355 18.02 -5.13 13.89
C SER A 355 19.11 -4.08 13.60
N PRO A 356 19.50 -3.85 12.33
CA PRO A 356 20.44 -2.78 11.99
C PRO A 356 19.91 -1.40 12.37
N LEU A 357 18.59 -1.21 12.29
CA LEU A 357 17.93 0.03 12.67
C LEU A 357 18.07 0.31 14.18
N GLU A 358 17.77 -0.67 15.04
CA GLU A 358 17.94 -0.51 16.49
C GLU A 358 19.41 -0.29 16.89
N ALA A 359 20.35 -0.98 16.22
CA ALA A 359 21.78 -0.79 16.43
C ALA A 359 22.22 0.64 16.07
N PHE A 360 21.80 1.14 14.89
CA PHE A 360 22.11 2.50 14.46
C PHE A 360 21.61 3.55 15.44
N VAL A 361 20.37 3.44 15.94
CA VAL A 361 19.85 4.42 16.91
C VAL A 361 20.61 4.34 18.23
N ARG A 362 21.02 3.16 18.70
CA ARG A 362 21.86 3.04 19.91
C ARG A 362 23.19 3.77 19.75
N GLU A 363 23.82 3.69 18.59
CA GLU A 363 25.07 4.44 18.31
C GLU A 363 24.85 5.96 18.27
N LEU A 364 23.68 6.44 17.84
CA LEU A 364 23.36 7.87 17.85
C LEU A 364 23.06 8.44 19.25
N GLU A 365 22.74 7.57 20.21
CA GLU A 365 22.44 7.95 21.60
C GLU A 365 23.64 7.82 22.55
N ALA A 366 24.67 7.09 22.13
CA ALA A 366 25.94 6.95 22.84
C ALA A 366 26.80 8.21 22.70
#